data_AF-A0A4Y2TSC7-F1
#
_entry.id   AF-A0A4Y2TSC7-F1
#
_cell.length_a   1.000
_cell.length_b   1.000
_cell.length_c   1.000
_cell.angle_alpha   90.00
_cell.angle_beta   90.00
_cell.angle_gamma   90.00
#
_symmetry.space_group_name_H-M   'P 1'
#
loop_
_entity.id
_entity.type
_entity.pdbx_description
1 polymer ?
#
loop_
_entity_poly.entity_id
_entity_poly.type
_entity_poly.pdbx_seq_one_letter_code
_entity_poly.pdbx_strand_id
1 'polypeptide(L)'
;MVVRLRGFHLLMPFMGIIGTIMAGSGLKELLTIIYAENSVKKIMNGPAYSRAVRAHVSVPLVLAKLIWESVDLSEVMLENTLNNMDTSVVLNIEENELLRVVSTKFRQALHTLESRGPTTKLWVQYFSMVTLIKQFIEADKMGNWTLHLTTAQKILPFFTQLDISMQNVHICTSKICRPWKTEWIQPNTMSLKFLDFSPSGVQKNFGLVFGLIRR
;
A
#
# COMPACT_ATOMS: atom_id res chain seq x y z
N MET A 1 -10.01 -11.25 -24.96
CA MET A 1 -9.24 -9.98 -25.04
C MET A 1 -9.41 -9.21 -23.73
N VAL A 2 -8.49 -9.42 -22.77
CA VAL A 2 -8.43 -8.63 -21.53
C VAL A 2 -7.89 -7.26 -21.93
N VAL A 3 -8.73 -6.25 -21.89
CA VAL A 3 -8.35 -4.87 -22.22
C VAL A 3 -7.35 -4.44 -21.16
N ARG A 4 -6.08 -4.29 -21.54
CA ARG A 4 -5.07 -3.57 -20.77
C ARG A 4 -5.56 -2.12 -20.61
N LEU A 5 -6.38 -1.85 -19.61
CA LEU A 5 -6.41 -0.52 -19.00
C LEU A 5 -4.96 -0.29 -18.57
N ARG A 6 -4.24 0.54 -19.32
CA ARG A 6 -2.88 0.93 -18.92
C ARG A 6 -3.01 1.44 -17.47
N GLY A 7 -2.25 0.84 -16.56
CA GLY A 7 -2.34 1.02 -15.11
C GLY A 7 -2.44 2.46 -14.60
N PHE A 8 -1.97 3.42 -15.41
CA PHE A 8 -2.08 4.84 -15.14
C PHE A 8 -3.53 5.30 -14.90
N HIS A 9 -4.56 4.69 -15.51
CA HIS A 9 -5.95 5.10 -15.32
C HIS A 9 -6.50 4.77 -13.93
N LEU A 10 -5.92 3.77 -13.24
CA LEU A 10 -6.26 3.47 -11.85
C LEU A 10 -5.40 4.32 -10.90
N LEU A 11 -4.09 4.39 -11.15
CA LEU A 11 -3.13 5.06 -10.27
C LEU A 11 -3.26 6.59 -10.28
N MET A 12 -3.58 7.21 -11.43
CA MET A 12 -3.73 8.66 -11.54
C MET A 12 -4.80 9.21 -10.59
N PRO A 13 -6.06 8.75 -10.61
CA PRO A 13 -7.06 9.23 -9.67
C PRO A 13 -6.81 8.70 -8.24
N PHE A 14 -6.15 7.55 -8.06
CA PHE A 14 -5.75 7.08 -6.73
C PHE A 14 -4.74 8.04 -6.05
N MET A 15 -3.77 8.57 -6.79
CA MET A 15 -2.86 9.62 -6.27
C MET A 15 -3.62 10.90 -5.92
N GLY A 16 -4.65 11.26 -6.69
CA GLY A 16 -5.57 12.35 -6.34
C GLY A 16 -6.28 12.11 -5.00
N ILE A 17 -6.78 10.89 -4.78
CA ILE A 17 -7.38 10.47 -3.51
C ILE A 17 -6.39 10.59 -2.36
N ILE A 18 -5.14 10.15 -2.54
CA ILE A 18 -4.08 10.31 -1.54
C ILE A 18 -3.91 11.79 -1.19
N GLY A 19 -3.90 12.67 -2.19
CA GLY A 19 -3.82 14.12 -1.98
C GLY A 19 -4.98 14.67 -1.15
N THR A 20 -6.21 14.21 -1.42
CA THR A 20 -7.40 14.58 -0.64
C THR A 20 -7.33 14.07 0.80
N ILE A 21 -6.96 12.79 1.01
CA ILE A 21 -6.82 12.18 2.35
C ILE A 21 -5.72 12.90 3.16
N MET A 22 -4.65 13.31 2.49
CA MET A 22 -3.51 13.99 3.10
C MET A 22 -3.68 15.53 3.16
N ALA A 23 -4.85 16.07 2.84
CA ALA A 23 -5.10 17.50 2.93
C ALA A 23 -4.90 17.98 4.39
N GLY A 24 -4.12 19.05 4.57
CA GLY A 24 -3.81 19.60 5.90
C GLY A 24 -2.81 18.78 6.74
N SER A 25 -2.25 17.68 6.22
CA SER A 25 -1.29 16.84 6.94
C SER A 25 0.14 17.40 6.99
N GLY A 26 0.46 18.43 6.21
CA GLY A 26 1.83 18.88 5.95
C GLY A 26 2.47 18.29 4.68
N LEU A 27 1.80 17.36 3.99
CA LEU A 27 2.36 16.72 2.77
C LEU A 27 2.59 17.74 1.63
N LYS A 28 1.68 18.70 1.46
CA LYS A 28 1.80 19.72 0.42
C LYS A 28 3.01 20.63 0.68
N GLU A 29 3.17 21.04 1.93
CA GLU A 29 4.26 21.87 2.42
C GLU A 29 5.59 21.16 2.22
N LEU A 30 5.67 19.88 2.61
CA LEU A 30 6.83 19.02 2.38
C LEU A 30 7.20 18.91 0.90
N LEU A 31 6.23 18.67 0.03
CA LEU A 31 6.47 18.55 -1.42
C LEU A 31 6.87 19.88 -2.06
N THR A 32 6.46 21.01 -1.48
CA THR A 32 6.81 22.35 -1.98
C THR A 32 8.28 22.69 -1.74
N ILE A 33 8.95 21.99 -0.82
CA ILE A 33 10.41 22.09 -0.63
C ILE A 33 11.17 21.58 -1.88
N ILE A 34 10.62 20.57 -2.57
CA ILE A 34 11.29 19.88 -3.68
C ILE A 34 10.77 20.35 -5.04
N TYR A 35 9.48 20.65 -5.13
CA TYR A 35 8.79 20.97 -6.37
C TYR A 35 8.14 22.36 -6.31
N ALA A 36 8.12 23.07 -7.45
CA ALA A 36 7.39 24.34 -7.56
C ALA A 36 5.89 24.16 -7.21
N GLU A 37 5.28 25.15 -6.57
CA GLU A 37 3.92 25.06 -6.01
C GLU A 37 2.86 24.61 -7.05
N ASN A 38 2.95 25.13 -8.29
CA ASN A 38 2.06 24.74 -9.38
C ASN A 38 2.22 23.27 -9.80
N SER A 39 3.41 22.70 -9.62
CA SER A 39 3.65 21.28 -9.82
C SER A 39 3.09 20.45 -8.66
N VAL A 40 3.25 20.92 -7.42
CA VAL A 40 2.68 20.24 -6.24
C VAL A 40 1.17 20.14 -6.34
N LYS A 41 0.47 21.19 -6.78
CA LYS A 41 -0.99 21.14 -7.04
C LYS A 41 -1.36 20.02 -8.01
N LYS A 42 -0.59 19.84 -9.10
CA LYS A 42 -0.82 18.77 -10.08
C LYS A 42 -0.41 17.38 -9.57
N ILE A 43 0.56 17.30 -8.67
CA ILE A 43 0.98 16.06 -7.99
C ILE A 43 -0.13 15.60 -7.04
N MET A 44 -0.59 16.49 -6.16
CA MET A 44 -1.64 16.21 -5.18
C MET A 44 -2.97 15.83 -5.83
N ASN A 45 -3.28 16.39 -7.00
CA ASN A 45 -4.52 16.06 -7.72
C ASN A 45 -4.39 14.80 -8.58
N GLY A 46 -3.17 14.35 -8.91
CA GLY A 46 -2.91 13.18 -9.76
C GLY A 46 -2.58 13.39 -11.26
N PRO A 47 -3.04 14.43 -11.99
CA PRO A 47 -2.86 14.53 -13.45
C PRO A 47 -1.42 14.48 -13.94
N ALA A 48 -0.46 14.93 -13.13
CA ALA A 48 0.95 14.88 -13.48
C ALA A 48 1.57 13.50 -13.18
N TYR A 49 1.04 12.42 -13.77
CA TYR A 49 1.32 11.03 -13.41
C TYR A 49 2.79 10.74 -13.08
N SER A 50 3.73 10.97 -14.00
CA SER A 50 5.15 10.65 -13.77
C SER A 50 5.77 11.44 -12.62
N ARG A 51 5.36 12.70 -12.43
CA ARG A 51 5.84 13.54 -11.31
C ARG A 51 5.18 13.14 -10.00
N ALA A 52 3.88 12.83 -10.05
CA ALA A 52 3.11 12.37 -8.90
C ALA A 52 3.67 11.06 -8.35
N VAL A 53 3.92 10.07 -9.21
CA VAL A 53 4.54 8.80 -8.81
C VAL A 53 5.89 9.05 -8.15
N ARG A 54 6.77 9.86 -8.75
CA ARG A 54 8.08 10.16 -8.16
C ARG A 54 7.94 10.83 -6.80
N ALA A 55 7.15 11.89 -6.71
CA ALA A 55 6.94 12.65 -5.48
C ALA A 55 6.37 11.76 -4.35
N HIS A 56 5.30 11.02 -4.63
CA HIS A 56 4.69 10.13 -3.65
C HIS A 56 5.63 9.00 -3.24
N VAL A 57 6.39 8.40 -4.16
CA VAL A 57 7.32 7.29 -3.83
C VAL A 57 8.54 7.75 -3.04
N SER A 58 8.98 9.01 -3.17
CA SER A 58 10.11 9.54 -2.41
C SER A 58 9.80 9.78 -0.93
N VAL A 59 8.58 10.21 -0.59
CA VAL A 59 8.23 10.58 0.80
C VAL A 59 8.31 9.40 1.78
N PRO A 60 7.79 8.19 1.48
CA PRO A 60 7.97 7.00 2.31
C PRO A 60 9.42 6.62 2.54
N LEU A 61 10.34 6.96 1.64
CA LEU A 61 11.77 6.66 1.83
C LEU A 61 12.35 7.49 2.97
N VAL A 62 12.01 8.78 3.02
CA VAL A 62 12.39 9.69 4.11
C VAL A 62 11.69 9.25 5.40
N LEU A 63 10.41 8.89 5.33
CA LEU A 63 9.68 8.40 6.51
C LEU A 63 10.30 7.11 7.04
N ALA A 64 10.61 6.14 6.17
CA ALA A 64 11.26 4.90 6.57
C ALA A 64 12.63 5.16 7.23
N LYS A 65 13.41 6.12 6.71
CA LYS A 65 14.67 6.53 7.34
C LYS A 65 14.46 7.05 8.77
N LEU A 66 13.49 7.96 8.95
CA LEU A 66 13.15 8.51 10.28
C LEU A 66 12.66 7.41 11.24
N ILE A 67 11.88 6.45 10.74
CA ILE A 67 11.43 5.30 11.53
C ILE A 67 12.63 4.45 11.94
N TRP A 68 13.55 4.19 11.02
CA TRP A 68 14.73 3.36 11.27
C TRP A 68 15.66 3.95 12.32
N GLU A 69 15.78 5.27 12.38
CA GLU A 69 16.53 5.97 13.45
C GLU A 69 15.94 5.71 14.85
N SER A 70 14.67 5.30 14.95
CA SER A 70 14.02 4.92 16.21
C SER A 70 14.05 3.42 16.51
N VAL A 71 14.55 2.58 15.60
CA VAL A 71 14.62 1.13 15.75
C VAL A 71 16.01 0.74 16.24
N ASP A 72 16.09 0.09 17.40
CA ASP A 72 17.32 -0.52 17.87
C ASP A 72 17.55 -1.87 17.15
N LEU A 73 18.71 -1.99 16.51
CA LEU A 73 19.15 -3.16 15.74
C LEU A 73 20.43 -3.76 16.30
N SER A 74 20.91 -3.28 17.45
CA SER A 74 22.10 -3.79 18.11
C SER A 74 22.07 -5.32 18.26
N GLU A 75 20.92 -5.85 18.66
CA GLU A 75 20.62 -7.27 18.81
C GLU A 75 20.72 -8.05 17.49
N VAL A 76 20.19 -7.48 16.40
CA VAL A 76 20.18 -8.09 15.06
C VAL A 76 21.57 -8.08 14.44
N MET A 77 22.33 -7.01 14.63
CA MET A 77 23.66 -6.87 14.05
C MET A 77 24.64 -7.86 14.70
N LEU A 78 24.53 -8.07 16.01
CA LEU A 78 25.34 -9.02 16.77
C LEU A 78 25.16 -10.47 16.30
N GLU A 79 23.90 -10.88 16.09
CA GLU A 79 23.54 -12.25 15.67
C GLU A 79 24.00 -12.56 14.23
N ASN A 80 24.05 -11.55 13.35
CA ASN A 80 24.46 -11.71 11.96
C ASN A 80 25.98 -11.63 11.74
N THR A 81 26.74 -10.96 12.62
CA THR A 81 28.21 -11.09 12.61
C THR A 81 28.69 -12.50 12.96
N LEU A 82 27.87 -13.31 13.64
CA LEU A 82 28.20 -14.69 13.99
C LEU A 82 27.92 -15.68 12.84
N ASN A 83 27.05 -15.32 11.89
CA ASN A 83 26.71 -16.14 10.72
C ASN A 83 27.30 -15.53 9.45
N ASN A 84 28.46 -16.07 9.06
CA ASN A 84 29.26 -15.73 7.88
C ASN A 84 28.48 -15.15 6.69
N MET A 85 29.00 -14.00 6.21
CA MET A 85 28.58 -13.31 5.01
C MET A 85 28.71 -14.19 3.77
N ASP A 86 27.60 -14.72 3.28
CA ASP A 86 27.43 -14.93 1.84
C ASP A 86 26.58 -13.76 1.30
N THR A 87 27.21 -12.91 0.50
CA THR A 87 26.59 -11.67 -0.05
C THR A 87 25.60 -11.96 -1.19
N SER A 88 25.26 -13.23 -1.40
CA SER A 88 24.47 -13.73 -2.54
C SER A 88 22.94 -13.69 -2.34
N VAL A 89 22.41 -13.55 -1.11
CA VAL A 89 20.98 -13.80 -0.83
C VAL A 89 20.21 -12.53 -0.43
N VAL A 90 19.93 -11.67 -1.42
CA VAL A 90 19.08 -10.46 -1.22
C VAL A 90 17.71 -10.57 -1.91
N LEU A 91 17.48 -11.62 -2.71
CA LEU A 91 16.30 -11.65 -3.59
C LEU A 91 15.00 -12.15 -2.92
N ASN A 92 15.07 -12.90 -1.82
CA ASN A 92 13.88 -13.45 -1.16
C ASN A 92 13.86 -13.11 0.34
N ILE A 93 13.02 -12.13 0.70
CA ILE A 93 12.78 -11.69 2.09
C ILE A 93 12.31 -12.86 2.99
N GLU A 94 11.61 -13.85 2.42
CA GLU A 94 11.10 -15.00 3.17
C GLU A 94 12.18 -16.04 3.52
N GLU A 95 13.24 -16.13 2.71
CA GLU A 95 14.29 -17.15 2.84
C GLU A 95 15.46 -16.67 3.71
N ASN A 96 15.57 -15.36 3.93
CA ASN A 96 16.63 -14.77 4.73
C ASN A 96 16.12 -14.41 6.13
N GLU A 97 16.64 -15.11 7.14
CA GLU A 97 16.27 -14.90 8.55
C GLU A 97 16.51 -13.46 9.03
N LEU A 98 17.63 -12.85 8.64
CA LEU A 98 17.95 -11.45 8.93
C LEU A 98 16.89 -10.51 8.33
N LEU A 99 16.53 -10.69 7.06
CA LEU A 99 15.52 -9.85 6.41
C LEU A 99 14.14 -10.01 7.05
N ARG A 100 13.80 -11.20 7.55
CA ARG A 100 12.57 -11.43 8.33
C ARG A 100 12.60 -10.66 9.64
N VAL A 101 13.68 -10.74 10.40
CA VAL A 101 13.84 -10.04 11.70
C VAL A 101 13.84 -8.52 11.50
N VAL A 102 14.54 -8.02 10.49
CA VAL A 102 14.52 -6.60 10.11
C VAL A 102 13.11 -6.15 9.74
N SER A 103 12.39 -6.94 8.92
CA SER A 103 11.02 -6.63 8.52
C SER A 103 10.04 -6.66 9.69
N THR A 104 10.23 -7.56 10.67
CA THR A 104 9.37 -7.64 11.85
C THR A 104 9.58 -6.45 12.77
N LYS A 105 10.84 -6.06 13.06
CA LYS A 105 11.16 -4.87 13.86
C LYS A 105 10.62 -3.59 13.20
N PHE A 106 10.76 -3.46 11.88
CA PHE A 106 10.19 -2.32 11.14
C PHE A 106 8.66 -2.25 11.27
N ARG A 107 7.98 -3.40 11.15
CA ARG A 107 6.52 -3.48 11.34
C ARG A 107 6.09 -3.14 12.77
N GLN A 108 6.84 -3.59 13.76
CA GLN A 108 6.60 -3.23 15.16
C GLN A 108 6.72 -1.72 15.36
N ALA A 109 7.75 -1.09 14.80
CA ALA A 109 7.93 0.35 14.87
C ALA A 109 6.78 1.12 14.22
N LEU A 110 6.29 0.67 13.05
CA LEU A 110 5.10 1.25 12.41
C LEU A 110 3.86 1.16 13.31
N HIS A 111 3.63 0.02 13.95
CA HIS A 111 2.49 -0.15 14.86
C HIS A 111 2.61 0.74 16.12
N THR A 112 3.82 0.85 16.68
CA THR A 112 4.10 1.76 17.80
C THR A 112 3.91 3.23 17.39
N LEU A 113 4.17 3.61 16.14
CA LEU A 113 3.90 4.95 15.66
C LEU A 113 2.41 5.21 15.47
N GLU A 114 1.67 4.23 14.96
CA GLU A 114 0.22 4.34 14.76
C GLU A 114 -0.52 4.64 16.07
N SER A 115 -0.07 4.07 17.19
CA SER A 115 -0.68 4.29 18.51
C SER A 115 -0.38 5.65 19.15
N ARG A 116 0.57 6.44 18.61
CA ARG A 116 0.96 7.75 19.19
C ARG A 116 -0.05 8.86 18.96
N GLY A 117 -0.88 8.77 17.92
CA GLY A 117 -1.93 9.75 17.69
C GLY A 117 -2.54 9.75 16.28
N PRO A 118 -3.54 10.61 16.05
CA PRO A 118 -4.26 10.68 14.77
C PRO A 118 -3.35 11.03 13.59
N THR A 119 -2.40 11.95 13.79
CA THR A 119 -1.47 12.39 12.74
C THR A 119 -0.53 11.26 12.32
N THR A 120 0.07 10.53 13.28
CA THR A 120 0.97 9.42 12.94
C THR A 120 0.23 8.28 12.26
N LYS A 121 -1.00 7.99 12.68
CA LYS A 121 -1.89 7.05 11.99
C LYS A 121 -2.15 7.44 10.53
N LEU A 122 -2.39 8.72 10.27
CA LEU A 122 -2.56 9.24 8.90
C LEU A 122 -1.29 9.03 8.05
N TRP A 123 -0.10 9.28 8.61
CA TRP A 123 1.17 9.07 7.90
C TRP A 123 1.49 7.58 7.67
N VAL A 124 1.11 6.68 8.58
CA VAL A 124 1.20 5.23 8.37
C VAL A 124 0.22 4.76 7.28
N GLN A 125 -1.00 5.31 7.26
CA GLN A 125 -1.95 5.07 6.18
C GLN A 125 -1.41 5.56 4.83
N TYR A 126 -0.78 6.75 4.79
CA TYR A 126 -0.09 7.25 3.60
C TYR A 126 1.01 6.31 3.10
N PHE A 127 1.86 5.83 4.00
CA PHE A 127 2.91 4.85 3.67
C PHE A 127 2.32 3.60 3.02
N SER A 128 1.18 3.12 3.55
CA SER A 128 0.46 1.95 3.02
C SER A 128 -0.12 2.22 1.64
N MET A 129 -0.75 3.39 1.43
CA MET A 129 -1.28 3.79 0.11
C MET A 129 -0.19 3.90 -0.95
N VAL A 130 0.97 4.49 -0.63
CA VAL A 130 2.09 4.56 -1.58
C VAL A 130 2.71 3.19 -1.84
N THR A 131 2.70 2.29 -0.86
CA THR A 131 3.14 0.90 -1.06
C THR A 131 2.26 0.19 -2.10
N LEU A 132 0.95 0.43 -2.10
CA LEU A 132 0.04 -0.08 -3.15
C LEU A 132 0.39 0.48 -4.53
N ILE A 133 0.77 1.77 -4.64
CA ILE A 133 1.26 2.35 -5.91
C ILE A 133 2.48 1.58 -6.41
N LYS A 134 3.46 1.33 -5.53
CA LYS A 134 4.69 0.61 -5.88
C LYS A 134 4.39 -0.82 -6.34
N GLN A 135 3.60 -1.56 -5.57
CA GLN A 135 3.19 -2.94 -5.88
C GLN A 135 2.44 -3.03 -7.20
N PHE A 136 1.57 -2.06 -7.49
CA PHE A 136 0.83 -2.03 -8.75
C PHE A 136 1.77 -1.79 -9.95
N ILE A 137 2.71 -0.85 -9.83
CA ILE A 137 3.71 -0.57 -10.88
C ILE A 137 4.63 -1.78 -11.08
N GLU A 138 5.04 -2.44 -10.00
CA GLU A 138 5.85 -3.65 -10.03
C GLU A 138 5.13 -4.79 -10.72
N ALA A 139 3.87 -5.05 -10.35
CA ALA A 139 3.04 -6.06 -11.00
C ALA A 139 2.85 -5.81 -12.50
N ASP A 140 2.63 -4.55 -12.90
CA ASP A 140 2.52 -4.15 -14.30
C ASP A 140 3.82 -4.41 -15.08
N LYS A 141 4.98 -4.14 -14.46
CA LYS A 141 6.30 -4.34 -15.08
C LYS A 141 6.67 -5.82 -15.17
N MET A 142 6.34 -6.61 -14.17
CA MET A 142 6.65 -8.04 -14.10
C MET A 142 5.62 -8.92 -14.83
N GLY A 143 4.46 -8.36 -15.19
CA GLY A 143 3.35 -9.16 -15.71
C GLY A 143 2.72 -10.10 -14.67
N ASN A 144 2.92 -9.83 -13.37
CA ASN A 144 2.37 -10.64 -12.29
C ASN A 144 0.88 -10.30 -12.07
N TRP A 145 0.00 -11.06 -12.71
CA TRP A 145 -1.45 -10.83 -12.67
C TRP A 145 -2.06 -10.99 -11.28
N THR A 146 -1.58 -11.93 -10.48
CA THR A 146 -2.07 -12.15 -9.12
C THR A 146 -1.80 -10.93 -8.25
N LEU A 147 -0.57 -10.41 -8.30
CA LEU A 147 -0.20 -9.19 -7.58
C LEU A 147 -0.97 -7.98 -8.11
N HIS A 148 -1.16 -7.88 -9.42
CA HIS A 148 -1.93 -6.80 -10.05
C HIS A 148 -3.38 -6.76 -9.55
N LEU A 149 -4.08 -7.90 -9.60
CA LEU A 149 -5.49 -8.00 -9.19
C LEU A 149 -5.67 -7.79 -7.68
N THR A 150 -4.82 -8.40 -6.86
CA THR A 150 -4.88 -8.22 -5.40
C THR A 150 -4.58 -6.78 -4.99
N THR A 151 -3.63 -6.12 -5.65
CA THR A 151 -3.33 -4.70 -5.40
C THR A 151 -4.48 -3.80 -5.86
N ALA A 152 -5.06 -4.07 -7.04
CA ALA A 152 -6.23 -3.34 -7.52
C ALA A 152 -7.42 -3.47 -6.54
N GLN A 153 -7.69 -4.67 -6.04
CA GLN A 153 -8.73 -4.92 -5.03
C GLN A 153 -8.51 -4.10 -3.75
N LYS A 154 -7.26 -3.90 -3.33
CA LYS A 154 -6.92 -3.06 -2.17
C LYS A 154 -7.05 -1.56 -2.44
N ILE A 155 -6.87 -1.13 -3.70
CA ILE A 155 -6.97 0.27 -4.12
C ILE A 155 -8.45 0.71 -4.26
N LEU A 156 -9.33 -0.17 -4.76
CA LEU A 156 -10.72 0.17 -5.07
C LEU A 156 -11.56 0.75 -3.91
N PRO A 157 -11.46 0.27 -2.65
CA PRO A 157 -12.24 0.82 -1.52
C PRO A 157 -12.02 2.31 -1.25
N PHE A 158 -10.85 2.86 -1.61
CA PHE A 158 -10.56 4.28 -1.43
C PHE A 158 -11.40 5.17 -2.36
N PHE A 159 -11.84 4.64 -3.50
CA PHE A 159 -12.70 5.37 -4.43
C PHE A 159 -14.14 5.43 -3.95
N THR A 160 -14.63 4.34 -3.35
CA THR A 160 -15.99 4.27 -2.82
C THR A 160 -16.17 5.10 -1.55
N GLN A 161 -15.10 5.32 -0.78
CA GLN A 161 -15.16 6.14 0.44
C GLN A 161 -15.31 7.64 0.18
N LEU A 162 -14.95 8.12 -1.01
CA LEU A 162 -14.93 9.54 -1.34
C LEU A 162 -16.02 9.96 -2.34
N ASP A 163 -16.98 9.07 -2.63
CA ASP A 163 -18.03 9.29 -3.65
C ASP A 163 -17.51 9.80 -5.01
N ILE A 164 -16.25 9.48 -5.34
CA ILE A 164 -15.64 9.87 -6.60
C ILE A 164 -16.15 8.91 -7.67
N SER A 165 -17.14 9.36 -8.45
CA SER A 165 -17.55 8.65 -9.65
C SER A 165 -16.43 8.70 -10.69
N MET A 166 -15.69 7.60 -10.83
CA MET A 166 -14.80 7.44 -11.98
C MET A 166 -15.67 7.25 -13.23
N GLN A 167 -15.76 8.29 -14.07
CA GLN A 167 -16.34 8.18 -15.42
C GLN A 167 -15.70 7.03 -16.25
N ASN A 168 -14.51 6.58 -15.87
CA ASN A 168 -13.76 5.51 -16.55
C ASN A 168 -13.88 4.11 -15.89
N VAL A 169 -14.64 3.94 -14.81
CA VAL A 169 -14.84 2.64 -14.15
C VAL A 169 -15.89 1.77 -14.83
N HIS A 170 -16.82 2.35 -15.60
CA HIS A 170 -17.85 1.55 -16.31
C HIS A 170 -17.27 0.46 -17.24
N ILE A 171 -16.04 0.62 -17.72
CA ILE A 171 -15.35 -0.40 -18.52
C ILE A 171 -14.68 -1.47 -17.63
N CYS A 172 -14.25 -1.11 -16.42
CA CYS A 172 -13.50 -1.99 -15.51
C CYS A 172 -14.43 -2.81 -14.60
N THR A 173 -15.48 -2.23 -14.03
CA THR A 173 -16.46 -2.97 -13.22
C THR A 173 -17.33 -3.89 -14.06
N SER A 174 -17.63 -3.57 -15.32
CA SER A 174 -18.46 -4.43 -16.17
C SER A 174 -17.74 -5.68 -16.70
N LYS A 175 -16.40 -5.75 -16.61
CA LYS A 175 -15.62 -6.94 -17.01
C LYS A 175 -14.96 -7.67 -15.83
N ILE A 176 -14.56 -6.95 -14.78
CA ILE A 176 -13.98 -7.56 -13.57
C ILE A 176 -15.06 -8.01 -12.58
N CYS A 177 -16.19 -7.28 -12.44
CA CYS A 177 -17.21 -7.61 -11.44
C CYS A 177 -18.34 -8.52 -11.94
N ARG A 178 -18.34 -9.02 -13.19
CA ARG A 178 -19.42 -9.91 -13.67
C ARG A 178 -19.55 -11.22 -12.86
N PRO A 179 -18.47 -11.87 -12.41
CA PRO A 179 -18.60 -13.04 -11.52
C PRO A 179 -18.93 -12.70 -10.06
N TRP A 180 -18.74 -11.43 -9.63
CA TRP A 180 -18.66 -11.08 -8.20
C TRP A 180 -19.85 -10.24 -7.71
N LYS A 181 -20.79 -9.89 -8.59
CA LYS A 181 -21.91 -8.99 -8.27
C LYS A 181 -23.02 -9.65 -7.44
N THR A 182 -23.03 -10.98 -7.31
CA THR A 182 -24.11 -11.73 -6.65
C THR A 182 -23.86 -12.05 -5.18
N GLU A 183 -22.67 -11.79 -4.62
CA GLU A 183 -22.31 -12.42 -3.33
C GLU A 183 -22.00 -11.49 -2.15
N TRP A 184 -21.83 -10.17 -2.32
CA TRP A 184 -21.49 -9.31 -1.17
C TRP A 184 -22.21 -7.95 -1.20
N ILE A 185 -23.48 -7.95 -0.79
CA ILE A 185 -24.08 -6.82 -0.08
C ILE A 185 -24.26 -7.26 1.37
N GLN A 186 -23.37 -6.82 2.27
CA GLN A 186 -23.70 -6.67 3.69
C GLN A 186 -22.99 -5.39 4.21
N PRO A 187 -23.73 -4.45 4.81
CA PRO A 187 -23.17 -3.25 5.42
C PRO A 187 -22.60 -3.56 6.80
N ASN A 188 -21.53 -2.85 7.17
CA ASN A 188 -20.95 -2.71 8.51
C ASN A 188 -20.11 -3.88 9.06
N THR A 189 -18.78 -3.73 8.99
CA THR A 189 -17.83 -3.72 10.14
C THR A 189 -16.39 -3.72 9.60
N MET A 190 -15.73 -2.56 9.58
CA MET A 190 -14.31 -2.45 9.24
C MET A 190 -13.48 -2.70 10.51
N SER A 191 -13.20 -3.97 10.80
CA SER A 191 -12.19 -4.36 11.79
C SER A 191 -10.94 -4.91 11.11
N LEU A 192 -9.81 -4.59 11.71
CA LEU A 192 -8.43 -4.68 11.23
C LEU A 192 -8.01 -6.10 10.80
N LYS A 193 -7.70 -6.25 9.50
CA LYS A 193 -6.76 -7.24 8.96
C LYS A 193 -5.96 -6.59 7.83
N PHE A 194 -5.08 -5.65 8.16
CA PHE A 194 -4.37 -4.82 7.16
C PHE A 194 -2.86 -5.06 7.06
N LEU A 195 -2.31 -6.07 7.74
CA LEU A 195 -0.88 -6.39 7.71
C LEU A 195 -0.60 -7.89 7.55
N ASP A 196 -1.14 -8.51 6.50
CA ASP A 196 -0.56 -9.75 5.97
C ASP A 196 0.32 -9.40 4.77
N PHE A 197 1.61 -9.26 5.05
CA PHE A 197 2.67 -9.19 4.05
C PHE A 197 3.21 -10.61 3.87
N SER A 198 2.69 -11.34 2.87
CA SER A 198 3.24 -12.61 2.41
C SER A 198 3.35 -12.56 0.89
N PRO A 199 4.56 -12.60 0.29
CA PRO A 199 4.74 -12.63 -1.16
C PRO A 199 4.40 -13.97 -1.83
N SER A 200 4.03 -15.01 -1.08
CA SER A 200 3.74 -16.34 -1.62
C SER A 200 2.23 -16.65 -1.70
N GLY A 201 1.73 -16.84 -2.93
CA GLY A 201 0.37 -17.23 -3.23
C GLY A 201 0.03 -18.65 -2.79
N VAL A 202 -0.39 -18.81 -1.53
CA VAL A 202 -0.97 -20.07 -1.01
C VAL A 202 -2.35 -19.77 -0.40
N GLN A 203 -3.41 -20.20 -1.10
CA GLN A 203 -4.74 -20.32 -0.51
C GLN A 203 -4.69 -21.34 0.62
N LYS A 204 -5.02 -20.93 1.85
CA LYS A 204 -5.44 -21.85 2.91
C LYS A 204 -6.95 -21.76 3.04
N ASN A 205 -7.63 -22.79 2.53
CA ASN A 205 -9.04 -23.05 2.77
C ASN A 205 -9.29 -23.14 4.28
N PHE A 206 -10.16 -22.28 4.80
CA PHE A 206 -10.78 -22.48 6.11
C PHE A 206 -12.29 -22.50 5.92
N GLY A 207 -12.87 -23.68 6.13
CA GLY A 207 -14.29 -23.96 6.03
C GLY A 207 -15.09 -23.19 7.08
N LEU A 208 -16.29 -22.79 6.67
CA LEU A 208 -17.34 -22.22 7.50
C LEU A 208 -17.83 -23.28 8.51
N VAL A 209 -17.84 -22.94 9.80
CA VAL A 209 -18.75 -23.55 10.77
C VAL A 209 -19.57 -22.41 11.38
N PHE A 210 -20.86 -22.40 11.05
CA PHE A 210 -21.86 -21.49 11.60
C PHE A 210 -22.11 -21.80 13.08
N GLY A 211 -22.24 -20.75 13.89
CA GLY A 211 -22.85 -20.80 15.22
C GLY A 211 -23.74 -19.58 15.42
N LEU A 212 -25.05 -19.77 15.24
CA LEU A 212 -26.07 -18.82 15.68
C LEU A 212 -25.92 -18.51 17.18
N ILE A 213 -26.24 -17.29 17.60
CA ILE A 213 -27.22 -17.03 18.66
C ILE A 213 -27.66 -15.56 18.56
N ARG A 214 -28.98 -15.39 18.37
CA ARG A 214 -29.74 -14.15 18.46
C ARG A 214 -29.71 -13.62 19.90
N ARG A 215 -29.63 -12.30 20.08
CA ARG A 215 -30.76 -11.45 20.50
C ARG A 215 -30.42 -9.99 20.23
#